data_AF-A0A851HKW2-F1
#
_entry.id   AF-A0A851HKW2-F1
#
_cell.length_a   1.000
_cell.length_b   1.000
_cell.length_c   1.000
_cell.angle_alpha   90.00
_cell.angle_beta   90.00
_cell.angle_gamma   90.00
#
_symmetry.space_group_name_H-M   'P 1'
#
loop_
_entity.id
_entity.type
_entity.pdbx_description
1 polymer ?
#
loop_
_entity_poly.entity_id
_entity_poly.type
_entity_poly.pdbx_seq_one_letter_code
_entity_poly.pdbx_strand_id
1 'polypeptide(L)'
;MPKSSTRRNSRLTTPVMITFVVVAVVMLALTVTSVVKAMTRGDDPVVVNAVLTGQSMEVNRTTGLDVIRFQSVRAPLPTEEDVPDTLDTCMAGEAREHLASLAGEGTSLDVEIEAYANAPNGELWADIYHNGEDLALEMVEAGYAVVDPASVDDQQTLDALNAAQEQARQDERGIFSKDAECTLPSYVDPMIAGLNDLPPSPPANDVTELTKYIGEMNSIRSDAQQAVAVLTAIPDTSNDDSVAALAWGDAKEEYISTLETHLEEIRGLIEDAQDKRADLRDTNQASQSSSRQAQPEPEPSADEQPTNEPAQQQSDDEQPQQQPTQQQAAAEPEQEQSPASQEPVEADAQPQDNQDPPELGSSNSSNRGQTGQGES
;
A
#
# COMPACT_ATOMS: atom_id res chain seq x y z
N MET A 1 21.71 -66.41 60.99
CA MET A 1 22.07 -67.55 60.11
C MET A 1 20.83 -67.96 59.31
N PRO A 2 20.97 -68.50 58.08
CA PRO A 2 20.52 -67.86 56.83
C PRO A 2 19.04 -68.10 56.46
N LYS A 3 18.43 -67.09 55.80
CA LYS A 3 17.09 -67.14 55.21
C LYS A 3 17.12 -67.91 53.88
N SER A 4 16.28 -68.94 53.77
CA SER A 4 16.03 -69.69 52.55
C SER A 4 15.33 -68.82 51.51
N SER A 5 16.04 -68.51 50.42
CA SER A 5 15.49 -67.82 49.25
C SER A 5 14.84 -68.84 48.32
N THR A 6 13.51 -68.82 48.26
CA THR A 6 12.72 -69.60 47.30
C THR A 6 12.73 -68.89 45.95
N ARG A 7 13.61 -69.32 45.03
CA ARG A 7 13.55 -68.93 43.61
C ARG A 7 12.30 -69.55 42.97
N ARG A 8 11.25 -68.74 42.76
CA ARG A 8 10.19 -69.05 41.79
C ARG A 8 10.72 -68.80 40.39
N ASN A 9 11.00 -69.87 39.65
CA ASN A 9 11.22 -69.80 38.20
C ASN A 9 9.87 -69.59 37.51
N SER A 10 9.48 -68.33 37.31
CA SER A 10 8.37 -67.98 36.43
C SER A 10 8.77 -68.31 34.99
N ARG A 11 8.20 -69.39 34.46
CA ARG A 11 8.26 -69.71 33.03
C ARG A 11 7.36 -68.70 32.31
N LEU A 12 7.94 -67.61 31.81
CA LEU A 12 7.27 -66.75 30.84
C LEU A 12 6.92 -67.62 29.63
N THR A 13 5.62 -67.75 29.38
CA THR A 13 5.09 -68.41 28.20
C THR A 13 5.54 -67.63 26.97
N THR A 14 6.18 -68.34 26.03
CA THR A 14 6.71 -67.87 24.74
C THR A 14 5.87 -66.79 24.01
N PRO A 15 4.52 -66.82 23.98
CA PRO A 15 3.75 -65.74 23.36
C PRO A 15 3.97 -64.35 23.97
N VAL A 16 4.20 -64.23 25.28
CA VAL A 16 4.39 -62.94 25.97
C VAL A 16 5.74 -62.32 25.62
N MET A 17 6.75 -63.14 25.36
CA MET A 17 8.07 -62.67 24.97
C MET A 17 8.07 -62.11 23.54
N ILE A 18 7.29 -62.71 22.63
CA ILE A 18 7.16 -62.24 21.25
C ILE A 18 6.47 -60.87 21.21
N THR A 19 5.41 -60.66 22.01
CA THR A 19 4.70 -59.37 22.03
C THR A 19 5.60 -58.25 22.53
N PHE A 20 6.41 -58.49 23.57
CA PHE A 20 7.36 -57.51 24.09
C PHE A 20 8.43 -57.14 23.06
N VAL A 21 8.94 -58.11 22.30
CA VAL A 21 9.93 -57.84 21.25
C VAL A 21 9.33 -57.02 20.11
N VAL A 22 8.12 -57.33 19.67
CA VAL A 22 7.45 -56.54 18.61
C VAL A 22 7.18 -55.10 19.06
N VAL A 23 6.69 -54.90 20.29
CA VAL A 23 6.46 -53.54 20.83
C VAL A 23 7.78 -52.79 20.99
N ALA A 24 8.85 -53.43 21.45
CA ALA A 24 10.16 -52.81 21.55
C ALA A 24 10.74 -52.42 20.19
N VAL A 25 10.57 -53.26 19.15
CA VAL A 25 11.02 -52.94 17.79
C VAL A 25 10.20 -51.81 17.18
N VAL A 26 8.88 -51.76 17.41
CA VAL A 26 8.03 -50.65 16.94
C VAL A 26 8.38 -49.36 17.66
N MET A 27 8.58 -49.38 18.99
CA MET A 27 9.03 -48.22 19.77
C MET A 27 10.41 -47.75 19.31
N LEU A 28 11.34 -48.66 19.04
CA LEU A 28 12.68 -48.32 18.55
C LEU A 28 12.62 -47.74 17.13
N ALA A 29 11.80 -48.31 16.24
CA ALA A 29 11.58 -47.78 14.90
C ALA A 29 10.97 -46.36 14.94
N LEU A 30 9.99 -46.13 15.81
CA LEU A 30 9.39 -44.81 16.01
C LEU A 30 10.41 -43.80 16.56
N THR A 31 11.26 -44.19 17.52
CA THR A 31 12.32 -43.30 18.03
C THR A 31 13.38 -42.97 16.98
N VAL A 32 13.74 -43.92 16.10
CA VAL A 32 14.73 -43.67 15.04
C VAL A 32 14.17 -42.76 13.95
N THR A 33 12.90 -42.90 13.58
CA THR A 33 12.28 -42.00 12.58
C THR A 33 12.15 -40.56 13.08
N SER A 34 11.95 -40.35 14.40
CA SER A 34 11.89 -39.00 14.97
C SER A 34 13.26 -38.30 14.98
N VAL A 35 14.36 -39.03 15.17
CA VAL A 35 15.71 -38.46 15.21
C VAL A 35 16.24 -38.12 13.80
N VAL A 36 15.87 -38.89 12.78
CA VAL A 36 16.34 -38.61 11.40
C VAL A 36 15.71 -37.33 10.82
N LYS A 37 14.47 -37.00 11.18
CA LYS A 37 13.85 -35.73 10.76
C LYS A 37 14.44 -34.50 11.51
N ALA A 38 15.04 -34.72 12.67
CA ALA A 38 15.73 -33.67 13.43
C ALA A 38 17.15 -33.38 12.90
N MET A 39 17.85 -34.36 12.31
CA MET A 39 19.24 -34.17 11.82
C MET A 39 19.36 -33.71 10.36
N THR A 40 18.25 -33.51 9.64
CA THR A 40 18.25 -32.97 8.27
C THR A 40 17.78 -31.52 8.18
N ARG A 41 17.30 -30.92 9.27
CA ARG A 41 17.30 -29.46 9.41
C ARG A 41 18.74 -29.09 9.75
N GLY A 42 19.39 -28.31 8.89
CA GLY A 42 20.76 -27.88 9.18
C GLY A 42 20.77 -27.03 10.43
N ASP A 43 21.24 -27.58 11.55
CA ASP A 43 21.41 -26.94 12.87
C ASP A 43 22.47 -25.81 12.86
N ASP A 44 22.64 -25.11 11.74
CA ASP A 44 23.50 -23.93 11.71
C ASP A 44 22.74 -22.81 12.42
N PRO A 45 23.22 -22.34 13.59
CA PRO A 45 22.53 -21.28 14.33
C PRO A 45 22.47 -20.03 13.45
N VAL A 46 21.26 -19.53 13.22
CA VAL A 46 21.02 -18.29 12.50
C VAL A 46 20.91 -17.18 13.53
N VAL A 47 21.82 -16.21 13.51
CA VAL A 47 21.83 -15.10 14.47
C VAL A 47 21.61 -13.79 13.73
N VAL A 48 20.66 -12.97 14.19
CA VAL A 48 20.39 -11.65 13.60
C VAL A 48 21.60 -10.74 13.76
N ASN A 49 22.11 -10.22 12.65
CA ASN A 49 23.10 -9.15 12.63
C ASN A 49 22.43 -7.77 12.61
N ALA A 50 21.43 -7.60 11.75
CA ALA A 50 20.66 -6.36 11.67
C ALA A 50 19.25 -6.59 11.09
N VAL A 51 18.27 -5.80 11.54
CA VAL A 51 16.94 -5.74 10.92
C VAL A 51 16.93 -4.63 9.87
N LEU A 52 16.72 -5.02 8.60
CA LEU A 52 16.84 -4.13 7.45
C LEU A 52 15.51 -3.44 7.15
N THR A 53 14.41 -4.20 7.12
CA THR A 53 13.05 -3.71 6.84
C THR A 53 12.04 -4.41 7.74
N GLY A 54 10.74 -4.11 7.60
CA GLY A 54 9.67 -4.87 8.27
C GLY A 54 9.55 -6.32 7.81
N GLN A 55 10.26 -6.75 6.77
CA GLN A 55 10.19 -8.12 6.27
C GLN A 55 11.54 -8.80 6.04
N SER A 56 12.67 -8.11 6.26
CA SER A 56 14.00 -8.64 5.98
C SER A 56 15.04 -8.33 7.05
N MET A 57 15.95 -9.27 7.24
CA MET A 57 17.02 -9.22 8.23
C MET A 57 18.32 -9.73 7.64
N GLU A 58 19.43 -9.10 7.99
CA GLU A 58 20.76 -9.65 7.77
C GLU A 58 21.10 -10.59 8.92
N VAL A 59 21.50 -11.81 8.59
CA VAL A 59 21.78 -12.86 9.56
C VAL A 59 23.17 -13.46 9.35
N ASN A 60 23.79 -13.85 10.45
CA ASN A 60 25.03 -14.60 10.46
C ASN A 60 24.70 -16.09 10.53
N ARG A 61 25.19 -16.82 9.54
CA ARG A 61 25.09 -18.28 9.40
C ARG A 61 26.50 -18.86 9.33
N THR A 62 26.64 -20.17 9.52
CA THR A 62 27.93 -20.86 9.39
C THR A 62 28.60 -20.62 8.02
N THR A 63 27.80 -20.36 6.98
CA THR A 63 28.27 -20.07 5.61
C THR A 63 28.67 -18.61 5.37
N GLY A 64 28.32 -17.67 6.25
CA GLY A 64 28.58 -16.24 6.09
C GLY A 64 27.40 -15.35 6.50
N LEU A 65 27.45 -14.10 6.06
CA LEU A 65 26.33 -13.17 6.16
C LEU A 65 25.37 -13.40 4.98
N ASP A 66 24.10 -13.59 5.29
CA ASP A 66 23.02 -13.71 4.31
C ASP A 66 21.90 -12.72 4.67
N VAL A 67 21.10 -12.32 3.68
CA VAL A 67 19.84 -11.59 3.92
C VAL A 67 18.69 -12.58 3.80
N ILE A 68 17.90 -12.70 4.88
CA ILE A 68 16.68 -13.50 4.89
C ILE A 68 15.45 -12.58 4.85
N ARG A 69 14.37 -13.07 4.24
CA ARG A 69 13.09 -12.37 4.11
C ARG A 69 11.93 -13.33 4.39
N PHE A 70 10.85 -12.82 4.96
CA PHE A 70 9.61 -13.60 5.09
C PHE A 70 9.09 -14.05 3.72
N GLN A 71 8.75 -15.33 3.63
CA GLN A 71 8.14 -15.89 2.42
C GLN A 71 6.64 -15.59 2.34
N SER A 72 5.91 -15.79 3.45
CA SER A 72 4.45 -15.85 3.50
C SER A 72 3.76 -14.49 3.59
N VAL A 73 4.52 -13.41 3.82
CA VAL A 73 3.97 -12.07 4.05
C VAL A 73 4.76 -10.98 3.32
N ARG A 74 4.17 -9.79 3.22
CA ARG A 74 4.78 -8.57 2.72
C ARG A 74 4.65 -7.48 3.79
N ALA A 75 5.72 -6.74 4.03
CA ALA A 75 5.68 -5.55 4.89
C ALA A 75 5.97 -4.30 4.06
N PRO A 76 5.48 -3.12 4.49
CA PRO A 76 5.83 -1.86 3.85
C PRO A 76 7.35 -1.66 3.77
N LEU A 77 7.81 -1.17 2.62
CA LEU A 77 9.21 -0.88 2.37
C LEU A 77 9.46 0.62 2.44
N PRO A 78 10.64 1.07 2.91
CA PRO A 78 10.96 2.49 2.92
C PRO A 78 10.96 3.05 1.49
N THR A 79 10.51 4.29 1.34
CA THR A 79 10.63 5.04 0.08
C THR A 79 12.08 5.32 -0.28
N GLU A 80 12.34 5.50 -1.57
CA GLU A 80 13.57 6.14 -2.02
C GLU A 80 13.60 7.61 -1.56
N GLU A 81 14.80 8.19 -1.44
CA GLU A 81 14.95 9.60 -1.07
C GLU A 81 14.12 10.49 -2.01
N ASP A 82 13.43 11.48 -1.44
CA ASP A 82 12.58 12.46 -2.15
C ASP A 82 11.30 11.89 -2.82
N VAL A 83 10.92 10.64 -2.57
CA VAL A 83 9.63 10.07 -3.01
C VAL A 83 8.61 10.18 -1.87
N PRO A 84 7.41 10.77 -2.10
CA PRO A 84 6.38 10.84 -1.06
C PRO A 84 5.88 9.45 -0.69
N ASP A 85 5.45 9.30 0.56
CA ASP A 85 4.90 8.04 1.05
C ASP A 85 3.65 7.64 0.24
N THR A 86 3.55 6.34 -0.05
CA THR A 86 2.40 5.71 -0.66
C THR A 86 1.78 4.71 0.31
N LEU A 87 0.65 4.12 -0.06
CA LEU A 87 0.05 3.04 0.72
C LEU A 87 0.96 1.81 0.84
N ASP A 88 1.90 1.62 -0.09
CA ASP A 88 2.86 0.51 -0.06
C ASP A 88 4.06 0.76 0.86
N THR A 89 4.35 2.02 1.19
CA THR A 89 5.49 2.41 2.02
C THR A 89 5.08 2.95 3.39
N CYS A 90 3.79 3.23 3.56
CA CYS A 90 3.22 3.70 4.81
C CYS A 90 3.58 2.75 5.96
N MET A 91 4.11 3.32 7.05
CA MET A 91 4.56 2.60 8.24
C MET A 91 5.75 1.66 8.07
N ALA A 92 6.57 1.82 7.02
CA ALA A 92 7.77 1.00 6.83
C ALA A 92 8.77 1.08 8.00
N GLY A 93 8.91 2.27 8.60
CA GLY A 93 9.78 2.49 9.76
C GLY A 93 9.29 1.73 11.00
N GLU A 94 8.01 1.86 11.30
CA GLU A 94 7.31 1.23 12.41
C GLU A 94 7.30 -0.29 12.27
N ALA A 95 7.07 -0.81 11.06
CA ALA A 95 7.14 -2.24 10.77
C ALA A 95 8.55 -2.80 11.05
N ARG A 96 9.60 -2.08 10.60
CA ARG A 96 11.01 -2.44 10.89
C ARG A 96 11.31 -2.43 12.39
N GLU A 97 10.84 -1.41 13.11
CA GLU A 97 11.02 -1.30 14.56
C GLU A 97 10.28 -2.40 15.32
N HIS A 98 9.08 -2.75 14.88
CA HIS A 98 8.32 -3.86 15.46
C HIS A 98 9.05 -5.19 15.28
N LEU A 99 9.52 -5.49 14.06
CA LEU A 99 10.32 -6.69 13.81
C LEU A 99 11.61 -6.71 14.66
N ALA A 100 12.30 -5.56 14.78
CA ALA A 100 13.47 -5.45 15.64
C ALA A 100 13.16 -5.67 17.14
N SER A 101 11.94 -5.42 17.58
CA SER A 101 11.51 -5.72 18.95
C SER A 101 11.28 -7.22 19.18
N LEU A 102 10.89 -7.96 18.13
CA LEU A 102 10.68 -9.41 18.16
C LEU A 102 11.99 -10.19 17.96
N ALA A 103 12.85 -9.70 17.07
CA ALA A 103 14.06 -10.36 16.58
C ALA A 103 15.19 -9.36 16.29
N GLY A 104 15.60 -8.59 17.29
CA GLY A 104 16.72 -7.63 17.17
C GLY A 104 18.10 -8.28 17.04
N GLU A 105 19.13 -7.46 16.90
CA GLU A 105 20.54 -7.90 16.82
C GLU A 105 20.92 -8.87 17.96
N GLY A 106 21.59 -9.97 17.60
CA GLY A 106 22.03 -11.02 18.51
C GLY A 106 20.97 -12.09 18.81
N THR A 107 19.73 -11.94 18.31
CA THR A 107 18.67 -12.95 18.48
C THR A 107 18.98 -14.20 17.67
N SER A 108 18.82 -15.38 18.28
CA SER A 108 18.93 -16.67 17.59
C SER A 108 17.57 -17.05 17.01
N LEU A 109 17.56 -17.42 15.73
CA LEU A 109 16.36 -17.78 14.97
C LEU A 109 16.40 -19.24 14.54
N ASP A 110 15.22 -19.84 14.49
CA ASP A 110 14.99 -21.10 13.76
C ASP A 110 14.45 -20.70 12.38
N VAL A 111 15.18 -21.03 11.30
CA VAL A 111 14.85 -20.58 9.94
C VAL A 111 14.68 -21.77 9.01
N GLU A 112 13.52 -21.87 8.38
CA GLU A 112 13.22 -22.88 7.36
C GLU A 112 13.27 -22.22 5.97
N ILE A 113 14.41 -22.40 5.29
CA ILE A 113 14.64 -21.86 3.94
C ILE A 113 14.04 -22.83 2.93
N GLU A 114 13.09 -22.37 2.11
CA GLU A 114 12.59 -23.18 1.00
C GLU A 114 13.57 -23.24 -0.16
N ALA A 115 13.47 -24.29 -0.99
CA ALA A 115 14.45 -24.63 -2.02
C ALA A 115 14.58 -23.60 -3.17
N TYR A 116 13.86 -22.49 -3.13
CA TYR A 116 14.00 -21.35 -4.04
C TYR A 116 15.20 -20.48 -3.65
N ALA A 117 16.41 -21.08 -3.70
CA ALA A 117 17.68 -20.42 -3.39
C ALA A 117 18.09 -19.27 -4.35
N ASN A 118 17.19 -18.84 -5.25
CA ASN A 118 17.43 -17.81 -6.25
C ASN A 118 16.34 -16.73 -6.21
N ALA A 119 16.00 -16.22 -5.02
CA ALA A 119 15.14 -15.04 -4.96
C ALA A 119 15.84 -13.86 -5.68
N PRO A 120 15.06 -12.90 -6.21
CA PRO A 120 15.63 -11.69 -6.79
C PRO A 120 16.61 -11.06 -5.79
N ASN A 121 17.78 -10.62 -6.27
CA ASN A 121 18.81 -9.94 -5.48
C ASN A 121 19.59 -10.79 -4.47
N GLY A 122 19.43 -12.12 -4.48
CA GLY A 122 20.22 -13.02 -3.63
C GLY A 122 19.74 -13.09 -2.18
N GLU A 123 18.54 -12.61 -1.89
CA GLU A 123 17.86 -12.84 -0.62
C GLU A 123 17.42 -14.30 -0.50
N LEU A 124 17.28 -14.79 0.74
CA LEU A 124 16.75 -16.11 1.04
C LEU A 124 15.35 -15.96 1.62
N TRP A 125 14.36 -16.53 0.93
CA TRP A 125 12.98 -16.54 1.43
C TRP A 125 12.81 -17.71 2.39
N ALA A 126 12.24 -17.43 3.56
CA ALA A 126 12.13 -18.41 4.62
C ALA A 126 10.92 -18.18 5.52
N ASP A 127 10.50 -19.26 6.17
CA ASP A 127 9.72 -19.19 7.40
C ASP A 127 10.67 -18.99 8.57
N ILE A 128 10.38 -17.99 9.40
CA ILE A 128 11.30 -17.50 10.43
C ILE A 128 10.61 -17.59 11.79
N TYR A 129 11.23 -18.31 12.71
CA TYR A 129 10.72 -18.53 14.04
C TYR A 129 11.68 -18.03 15.12
N HIS A 130 11.12 -17.56 16.24
CA HIS A 130 11.87 -17.21 17.44
C HIS A 130 11.19 -17.85 18.65
N ASN A 131 11.92 -18.69 19.40
CA ASN A 131 11.36 -19.46 20.52
C ASN A 131 10.15 -20.35 20.16
N GLY A 132 10.05 -20.77 18.90
CA GLY A 132 8.94 -21.57 18.38
C GLY A 132 7.69 -20.76 17.97
N GLU A 133 7.74 -19.43 18.05
CA GLU A 133 6.70 -18.53 17.55
C GLU A 133 7.02 -18.11 16.10
N ASP A 134 6.00 -18.11 15.23
CA ASP A 134 6.11 -17.70 13.83
C ASP A 134 6.11 -16.17 13.74
N LEU A 135 7.25 -15.59 13.36
CA LEU A 135 7.39 -14.14 13.30
C LEU A 135 6.54 -13.51 12.19
N ALA A 136 6.23 -14.24 11.10
CA ALA A 136 5.37 -13.71 10.05
C ALA A 136 3.94 -13.52 10.58
N LEU A 137 3.45 -14.49 11.37
CA LEU A 137 2.15 -14.40 12.04
C LEU A 137 2.10 -13.24 13.03
N GLU A 138 3.12 -13.07 13.88
CA GLU A 138 3.22 -11.96 14.84
C GLU A 138 3.18 -10.59 14.13
N MET A 139 3.90 -10.45 13.01
CA MET A 139 3.90 -9.22 12.20
C MET A 139 2.51 -8.91 11.61
N VAL A 140 1.77 -9.93 11.17
CA VAL A 140 0.40 -9.79 10.65
C VAL A 140 -0.59 -9.47 11.76
N GLU A 141 -0.51 -10.13 12.92
CA GLU A 141 -1.37 -9.86 14.09
C GLU A 141 -1.20 -8.42 14.63
N ALA A 142 0.00 -7.86 14.47
CA ALA A 142 0.29 -6.47 14.79
C ALA A 142 -0.13 -5.48 13.69
N GLY A 143 -0.52 -5.96 12.50
CA GLY A 143 -0.90 -5.14 11.36
C GLY A 143 0.28 -4.48 10.65
N TYR A 144 1.51 -4.98 10.82
CA TYR A 144 2.72 -4.45 10.17
C TYR A 144 3.16 -5.26 8.95
N ALA A 145 2.44 -6.33 8.64
CA ALA A 145 2.58 -7.10 7.42
C ALA A 145 1.22 -7.57 6.91
N VAL A 146 1.17 -7.91 5.63
CA VAL A 146 0.02 -8.49 4.94
C VAL A 146 0.37 -9.86 4.40
N VAL A 147 -0.61 -10.75 4.35
CA VAL A 147 -0.46 -12.10 3.82
C VAL A 147 -0.21 -12.02 2.32
N ASP A 148 0.75 -12.82 1.83
CA ASP A 148 0.91 -13.13 0.41
C ASP A 148 0.43 -14.57 0.15
N PRO A 149 -0.85 -14.77 -0.22
CA PRO A 149 -1.41 -16.10 -0.39
C PRO A 149 -0.72 -16.92 -1.47
N ALA A 150 -0.09 -16.27 -2.46
CA ALA A 150 0.58 -16.96 -3.55
C ALA A 150 1.88 -17.64 -3.11
N SER A 151 2.45 -17.22 -1.97
CA SER A 151 3.71 -17.74 -1.42
C SER A 151 3.51 -18.74 -0.28
N VAL A 152 2.27 -19.09 0.08
CA VAL A 152 1.94 -20.01 1.16
C VAL A 152 1.42 -21.34 0.62
N ASP A 153 2.23 -22.39 0.72
CA ASP A 153 1.87 -23.74 0.23
C ASP A 153 0.93 -24.51 1.17
N ASP A 154 1.02 -24.27 2.48
CA ASP A 154 0.20 -24.96 3.48
C ASP A 154 -1.10 -24.20 3.79
N GLN A 155 -2.24 -24.86 3.54
CA GLN A 155 -3.56 -24.26 3.74
C GLN A 155 -3.82 -23.88 5.20
N GLN A 156 -3.32 -24.64 6.19
CA GLN A 156 -3.57 -24.35 7.60
C GLN A 156 -2.81 -23.09 8.02
N THR A 157 -1.57 -22.92 7.56
CA THR A 157 -0.79 -21.69 7.74
C THR A 157 -1.49 -20.50 7.08
N LEU A 158 -1.97 -20.65 5.84
CA LEU A 158 -2.69 -19.59 5.13
C LEU A 158 -3.97 -19.16 5.88
N ASP A 159 -4.74 -20.12 6.38
CA ASP A 159 -5.95 -19.85 7.16
C ASP A 159 -5.64 -19.08 8.45
N ALA A 160 -4.54 -19.44 9.14
CA ALA A 160 -4.09 -18.75 10.35
C ALA A 160 -3.66 -17.30 10.07
N LEU A 161 -2.85 -17.10 9.04
CA LEU A 161 -2.40 -15.78 8.60
C LEU A 161 -3.57 -14.89 8.17
N ASN A 162 -4.52 -15.42 7.40
CA ASN A 162 -5.71 -14.67 6.99
C ASN A 162 -6.59 -14.28 8.19
N ALA A 163 -6.75 -15.18 9.16
CA ALA A 163 -7.49 -14.88 10.38
C ALA A 163 -6.80 -13.78 11.21
N ALA A 164 -5.47 -13.82 11.30
CA ALA A 164 -4.68 -12.78 11.96
C ALA A 164 -4.80 -11.42 11.25
N GLN A 165 -4.73 -11.39 9.91
CA GLN A 165 -4.87 -10.16 9.14
C GLN A 165 -6.26 -9.55 9.31
N GLU A 166 -7.31 -10.37 9.26
CA GLU A 166 -8.67 -9.91 9.47
C GLU A 166 -8.87 -9.37 10.90
N GLN A 167 -8.27 -10.01 11.91
CA GLN A 167 -8.28 -9.50 13.27
C GLN A 167 -7.54 -8.15 13.38
N ALA A 168 -6.37 -8.00 12.75
CA ALA A 168 -5.62 -6.75 12.73
C ALA A 168 -6.40 -5.62 12.04
N ARG A 169 -7.14 -5.93 10.97
CA ARG A 169 -8.06 -5.00 10.30
C ARG A 169 -9.21 -4.57 11.22
N GLN A 170 -9.87 -5.52 11.89
CA GLN A 170 -10.97 -5.22 12.82
C GLN A 170 -10.51 -4.41 14.03
N ASP A 171 -9.30 -4.67 14.52
CA ASP A 171 -8.70 -3.95 15.63
C ASP A 171 -7.99 -2.64 15.20
N GLU A 172 -8.06 -2.28 13.91
CA GLU A 172 -7.45 -1.07 13.34
C GLU A 172 -5.95 -0.93 13.70
N ARG A 173 -5.17 -2.01 13.54
CA ARG A 173 -3.75 -2.06 13.92
C ARG A 173 -2.82 -1.78 12.75
N GLY A 174 -1.65 -1.20 13.05
CA GLY A 174 -0.59 -0.97 12.07
C GLY A 174 -1.12 -0.26 10.82
N ILE A 175 -0.87 -0.82 9.65
CA ILE A 175 -1.29 -0.24 8.36
C ILE A 175 -2.82 -0.09 8.25
N PHE A 176 -3.59 -0.82 9.06
CA PHE A 176 -5.05 -0.74 9.11
C PHE A 176 -5.57 0.34 10.07
N SER A 177 -4.68 1.07 10.74
CA SER A 177 -5.05 2.05 11.75
C SER A 177 -5.52 3.37 11.15
N LYS A 178 -6.63 3.92 11.63
CA LYS A 178 -7.06 5.28 11.31
C LYS A 178 -6.20 6.38 11.94
N ASP A 179 -5.35 6.05 12.91
CA ASP A 179 -4.55 7.03 13.65
C ASP A 179 -3.24 7.38 12.92
N ALA A 180 -2.83 6.57 11.93
CA ALA A 180 -1.65 6.82 11.12
C ALA A 180 -2.00 7.56 9.83
N GLU A 181 -1.49 8.78 9.65
CA GLU A 181 -1.86 9.72 8.57
C GLU A 181 -1.64 9.19 7.14
N CYS A 182 -0.72 8.24 6.94
CA CYS A 182 -0.42 7.68 5.63
C CYS A 182 -1.30 6.48 5.23
N THR A 183 -2.14 5.99 6.14
CA THR A 183 -2.97 4.79 5.90
C THR A 183 -4.22 5.10 5.10
N LEU A 184 -4.82 4.06 4.51
CA LEU A 184 -6.07 4.23 3.75
C LEU A 184 -7.24 4.68 4.64
N PRO A 185 -7.50 4.10 5.83
CA PRO A 185 -8.62 4.51 6.67
C PRO A 185 -8.51 5.96 7.17
N SER A 186 -7.31 6.41 7.55
CA SER A 186 -7.11 7.80 8.00
C SER A 186 -7.43 8.83 6.92
N TYR A 187 -7.25 8.45 5.65
CA TYR A 187 -7.59 9.27 4.50
C TYR A 187 -9.08 9.21 4.12
N VAL A 188 -9.68 8.01 4.09
CA VAL A 188 -11.03 7.80 3.54
C VAL A 188 -12.14 7.97 4.58
N ASP A 189 -11.93 7.53 5.83
CA ASP A 189 -12.99 7.51 6.83
C ASP A 189 -13.48 8.90 7.25
N PRO A 190 -12.63 9.93 7.46
CA PRO A 190 -13.10 11.27 7.79
C PRO A 190 -13.99 11.89 6.71
N MET A 191 -13.72 11.52 5.46
CA MET A 191 -14.50 11.96 4.31
C MET A 191 -15.84 11.24 4.25
N ILE A 192 -15.87 9.93 4.44
CA ILE A 192 -17.15 9.19 4.57
C ILE A 192 -17.96 9.71 5.75
N ALA A 193 -17.34 10.01 6.89
CA ALA A 193 -18.02 10.63 8.03
C ALA A 193 -18.61 12.00 7.65
N GLY A 194 -17.84 12.87 6.97
CA GLY A 194 -18.31 14.15 6.49
C GLY A 194 -19.46 14.05 5.46
N LEU A 195 -19.45 13.01 4.62
CA LEU A 195 -20.51 12.70 3.66
C LEU A 195 -21.79 12.22 4.36
N ASN A 196 -21.65 11.41 5.42
CA ASN A 196 -22.79 10.97 6.24
C ASN A 196 -23.45 12.10 7.04
N ASP A 197 -22.69 13.15 7.37
CA ASP A 197 -23.18 14.33 8.10
C ASP A 197 -23.80 15.40 7.19
N LEU A 198 -23.92 15.14 5.88
CA LEU A 198 -24.54 16.07 4.95
C LEU A 198 -26.01 16.35 5.32
N PRO A 199 -26.45 17.63 5.27
CA PRO A 199 -27.83 17.95 5.55
C PRO A 199 -28.74 17.35 4.46
N PRO A 200 -29.91 16.79 4.81
CA PRO A 200 -30.81 16.14 3.84
C PRO A 200 -31.46 17.14 2.86
N SER A 201 -31.28 18.44 3.06
CA SER A 201 -31.76 19.48 2.17
C SER A 201 -30.97 20.78 2.33
N PRO A 202 -30.88 21.63 1.29
CA PRO A 202 -30.18 22.91 1.36
C PRO A 202 -30.78 23.89 2.39
N PRO A 203 -29.97 24.58 3.22
CA PRO A 203 -30.43 25.61 4.15
C PRO A 203 -31.14 26.75 3.41
N ALA A 204 -32.15 27.36 4.05
CA ALA A 204 -33.32 27.86 3.34
C ALA A 204 -33.60 29.37 3.39
N ASN A 205 -32.65 30.26 3.68
CA ASN A 205 -33.06 31.64 4.03
C ASN A 205 -32.71 32.70 2.98
N ASP A 206 -31.64 32.54 2.20
CA ASP A 206 -31.30 33.51 1.15
C ASP A 206 -30.32 32.97 0.08
N VAL A 207 -30.11 33.76 -0.98
CA VAL A 207 -29.25 33.45 -2.13
C VAL A 207 -27.77 33.33 -1.73
N THR A 208 -27.32 34.05 -0.70
CA THR A 208 -25.93 34.04 -0.21
C THR A 208 -25.64 32.74 0.51
N GLU A 209 -26.53 32.31 1.42
CA GLU A 209 -26.45 31.03 2.12
C GLU A 209 -26.43 29.85 1.13
N LEU A 210 -27.32 29.84 0.13
CA LEU A 210 -27.33 28.79 -0.90
C LEU A 210 -26.07 28.79 -1.75
N THR A 211 -25.50 29.96 -2.07
CA THR A 211 -24.25 30.04 -2.83
C THR A 211 -23.07 29.48 -2.04
N LYS A 212 -23.01 29.77 -0.73
CA LYS A 212 -22.02 29.19 0.18
C LYS A 212 -22.18 27.66 0.25
N TYR A 213 -23.41 27.18 0.45
CA TYR A 213 -23.73 25.75 0.51
C TYR A 213 -23.31 25.01 -0.77
N ILE A 214 -23.65 25.54 -1.96
CA ILE A 214 -23.21 24.96 -3.24
C ILE A 214 -21.68 24.92 -3.32
N GLY A 215 -20.99 25.96 -2.83
CA GLY A 215 -19.53 25.99 -2.77
C GLY A 215 -18.95 24.86 -1.90
N GLU A 216 -19.50 24.68 -0.70
CA GLU A 216 -19.12 23.61 0.23
C GLU A 216 -19.36 22.23 -0.38
N MET A 217 -20.53 21.99 -0.98
CA MET A 217 -20.85 20.71 -1.64
C MET A 217 -19.91 20.40 -2.80
N ASN A 218 -19.52 21.40 -3.61
CA ASN A 218 -18.54 21.18 -4.68
C ASN A 218 -17.14 20.85 -4.14
N SER A 219 -16.75 21.42 -2.98
CA SER A 219 -15.48 21.07 -2.32
C SER A 219 -15.50 19.61 -1.89
N ILE A 220 -16.52 19.20 -1.14
CA ILE A 220 -16.66 17.82 -0.65
C ILE A 220 -16.70 16.83 -1.84
N ARG A 221 -17.42 17.17 -2.92
CA ARG A 221 -17.44 16.35 -4.14
C ARG A 221 -16.04 16.19 -4.74
N SER A 222 -15.24 17.27 -4.77
CA SER A 222 -13.88 17.24 -5.30
C SER A 222 -12.99 16.31 -4.46
N ASP A 223 -13.08 16.40 -3.14
CA ASP A 223 -12.29 15.58 -2.22
C ASP A 223 -12.67 14.09 -2.37
N ALA A 224 -13.98 13.79 -2.40
CA ALA A 224 -14.48 12.42 -2.63
C ALA A 224 -14.06 11.85 -4.00
N GLN A 225 -14.02 12.68 -5.06
CA GLN A 225 -13.51 12.24 -6.37
C GLN A 225 -12.01 11.94 -6.34
N GLN A 226 -11.23 12.72 -5.59
CA GLN A 226 -9.81 12.43 -5.38
C GLN A 226 -9.63 11.10 -4.64
N ALA A 227 -10.48 10.82 -3.66
CA ALA A 227 -10.47 9.56 -2.91
C ALA A 227 -10.75 8.35 -3.79
N VAL A 228 -11.78 8.43 -4.63
CA VAL A 228 -12.09 7.40 -5.63
C VAL A 228 -10.89 7.18 -6.56
N ALA A 229 -10.20 8.25 -6.99
CA ALA A 229 -9.02 8.13 -7.83
C ALA A 229 -7.85 7.40 -7.12
N VAL A 230 -7.61 7.70 -5.83
CA VAL A 230 -6.61 6.99 -5.01
C VAL A 230 -6.98 5.51 -4.86
N LEU A 231 -8.23 5.20 -4.54
CA LEU A 231 -8.72 3.83 -4.39
C LEU A 231 -8.62 3.04 -5.71
N THR A 232 -8.95 3.66 -6.84
CA THR A 232 -8.85 3.05 -8.18
C THR A 232 -7.39 2.79 -8.59
N ALA A 233 -6.44 3.55 -8.04
CA ALA A 233 -5.03 3.35 -8.31
C ALA A 233 -4.44 2.15 -7.54
N ILE A 234 -5.13 1.64 -6.51
CA ILE A 234 -4.73 0.41 -5.82
C ILE A 234 -4.92 -0.76 -6.80
N PRO A 235 -3.89 -1.55 -7.11
CA PRO A 235 -4.02 -2.72 -7.99
C PRO A 235 -4.99 -3.77 -7.45
N ASP A 236 -5.41 -4.68 -8.33
CA ASP A 236 -6.14 -5.88 -7.90
C ASP A 236 -5.15 -6.96 -7.43
N THR A 237 -5.55 -7.74 -6.43
CA THR A 237 -4.75 -8.85 -5.86
C THR A 237 -4.36 -9.92 -6.89
N SER A 238 -5.05 -10.01 -8.03
CA SER A 238 -4.76 -11.02 -9.05
C SER A 238 -3.51 -10.74 -9.87
N ASN A 239 -3.01 -9.49 -9.89
CA ASN A 239 -1.95 -9.07 -10.81
C ASN A 239 -0.76 -8.40 -10.11
N ASP A 240 -0.83 -8.18 -8.80
CA ASP A 240 0.17 -7.41 -8.05
C ASP A 240 0.33 -7.97 -6.63
N ASP A 241 1.58 -8.07 -6.17
CA ASP A 241 1.95 -8.50 -4.81
C ASP A 241 2.35 -7.31 -3.91
N SER A 242 1.99 -6.09 -4.32
CA SER A 242 2.15 -4.90 -3.50
C SER A 242 1.39 -4.99 -2.17
N VAL A 243 1.91 -4.30 -1.15
CA VAL A 243 1.29 -4.27 0.17
C VAL A 243 -0.10 -3.66 0.10
N ALA A 244 -0.28 -2.58 -0.69
CA ALA A 244 -1.57 -1.94 -0.87
C ALA A 244 -2.60 -2.87 -1.54
N ALA A 245 -2.20 -3.61 -2.58
CA ALA A 245 -3.07 -4.57 -3.26
C ALA A 245 -3.52 -5.68 -2.30
N LEU A 246 -2.58 -6.28 -1.55
CA LEU A 246 -2.87 -7.36 -0.61
C LEU A 246 -3.67 -6.90 0.63
N ALA A 247 -3.43 -5.68 1.13
CA ALA A 247 -4.15 -5.11 2.27
C ALA A 247 -5.60 -4.73 1.92
N TRP A 248 -5.78 -4.08 0.77
CA TRP A 248 -6.96 -3.26 0.46
C TRP A 248 -7.68 -3.67 -0.82
N GLY A 249 -7.14 -4.59 -1.62
CA GLY A 249 -7.73 -4.96 -2.91
C GLY A 249 -9.19 -5.39 -2.83
N ASP A 250 -9.56 -6.14 -1.79
CA ASP A 250 -10.95 -6.57 -1.58
C ASP A 250 -11.84 -5.46 -1.00
N ALA A 251 -11.27 -4.58 -0.16
CA ALA A 251 -12.02 -3.53 0.56
C ALA A 251 -12.24 -2.26 -0.28
N LYS A 252 -11.38 -1.99 -1.28
CA LYS A 252 -11.45 -0.75 -2.07
C LYS A 252 -12.77 -0.60 -2.81
N GLU A 253 -13.37 -1.71 -3.27
CA GLU A 253 -14.66 -1.68 -3.99
C GLU A 253 -15.81 -1.22 -3.08
N GLU A 254 -15.78 -1.60 -1.79
CA GLU A 254 -16.74 -1.13 -0.79
C GLU A 254 -16.60 0.37 -0.55
N TYR A 255 -15.36 0.86 -0.40
CA TYR A 255 -15.08 2.29 -0.28
C TYR A 255 -15.51 3.08 -1.52
N ILE A 256 -15.17 2.60 -2.73
CA ILE A 256 -15.57 3.23 -4.00
C ILE A 256 -17.09 3.30 -4.10
N SER A 257 -17.79 2.18 -3.86
CA SER A 257 -19.25 2.14 -3.95
C SER A 257 -19.94 3.09 -2.95
N THR A 258 -19.40 3.19 -1.73
CA THR A 258 -19.88 4.12 -0.70
C THR A 258 -19.69 5.57 -1.14
N LEU A 259 -18.50 5.92 -1.63
CA LEU A 259 -18.19 7.26 -2.12
C LEU A 259 -19.04 7.65 -3.34
N GLU A 260 -19.21 6.74 -4.31
CA GLU A 260 -20.05 6.97 -5.49
C GLU A 260 -21.52 7.21 -5.13
N THR A 261 -22.04 6.48 -4.15
CA THR A 261 -23.41 6.69 -3.63
C THR A 261 -23.56 8.11 -3.09
N HIS A 262 -22.64 8.56 -2.25
CA HIS A 262 -22.68 9.92 -1.71
C HIS A 262 -22.39 11.02 -2.75
N LEU A 263 -21.58 10.74 -3.76
CA LEU A 263 -21.35 11.67 -4.88
C LEU A 263 -22.65 11.94 -5.65
N GLU A 264 -23.50 10.94 -5.83
CA GLU A 264 -24.82 11.11 -6.43
C GLU A 264 -25.78 11.89 -5.51
N GLU A 265 -25.73 11.66 -4.19
CA GLU A 265 -26.49 12.44 -3.21
C GLU A 265 -26.09 13.93 -3.23
N ILE A 266 -24.78 14.23 -3.22
CA ILE A 266 -24.26 15.59 -3.33
C ILE A 266 -24.75 16.25 -4.62
N ARG A 267 -24.75 15.51 -5.73
CA ARG A 267 -25.25 16.03 -7.00
C ARG A 267 -26.71 16.48 -6.87
N GLY A 268 -27.57 15.64 -6.29
CA GLY A 268 -28.96 15.99 -6.02
C GLY A 268 -29.10 17.24 -5.14
N LEU A 269 -28.32 17.32 -4.05
CA LEU A 269 -28.32 18.48 -3.15
C LEU A 269 -27.88 19.78 -3.84
N ILE A 270 -26.91 19.72 -4.75
CA ILE A 270 -26.48 20.87 -5.54
C ILE A 270 -27.58 21.29 -6.51
N GLU A 271 -28.23 20.36 -7.20
CA GLU A 271 -29.34 20.62 -8.11
C GLU A 271 -30.51 21.30 -7.36
N ASP A 272 -30.93 20.74 -6.22
CA ASP A 272 -31.96 21.32 -5.34
C ASP A 272 -31.60 22.74 -4.86
N ALA A 273 -30.34 22.95 -4.48
CA ALA A 273 -29.87 24.27 -4.03
C ALA A 273 -29.88 25.30 -5.17
N GLN A 274 -29.58 24.88 -6.40
CA GLN A 274 -29.61 25.74 -7.58
C GLN A 274 -31.04 26.16 -7.95
N ASP A 275 -31.98 25.22 -7.92
CA ASP A 275 -33.40 25.47 -8.19
C ASP A 275 -33.98 26.44 -7.17
N LYS A 276 -33.75 26.17 -5.88
CA LYS A 276 -34.19 27.05 -4.78
C LYS A 276 -33.57 28.45 -4.87
N ARG A 277 -32.33 28.55 -5.32
CA ARG A 277 -31.66 29.84 -5.55
C ARG A 277 -32.30 30.60 -6.71
N ALA A 278 -32.74 29.92 -7.76
CA ALA A 278 -33.48 30.53 -8.87
C ALA A 278 -34.84 31.07 -8.38
N ASP A 279 -35.60 30.26 -7.65
CA ASP A 279 -36.91 30.65 -7.08
C ASP A 279 -36.82 31.89 -6.18
N LEU A 280 -35.79 31.96 -5.33
CA LEU A 280 -35.55 33.12 -4.46
C LEU A 280 -35.19 34.37 -5.26
N ARG A 281 -34.44 34.24 -6.36
CA ARG A 281 -34.12 35.38 -7.23
C ARG A 281 -35.36 35.92 -7.92
N ASP A 282 -36.18 35.03 -8.46
CA ASP A 282 -37.43 35.40 -9.15
C ASP A 282 -38.41 36.08 -8.17
N THR A 283 -38.55 35.54 -6.96
CA THR A 283 -39.38 36.11 -5.90
C THR A 283 -38.90 37.50 -5.48
N ASN A 284 -37.59 37.68 -5.32
CA ASN A 284 -37.00 38.98 -4.98
C ASN A 284 -37.20 40.00 -6.11
N GLN A 285 -37.03 39.59 -7.37
CA GLN A 285 -37.25 40.46 -8.53
C GLN A 285 -38.72 40.89 -8.67
N ALA A 286 -39.67 39.96 -8.46
CA ALA A 286 -41.09 40.25 -8.44
C ALA A 286 -41.51 41.19 -7.30
N SER A 287 -40.87 41.06 -6.13
CA SER A 287 -41.11 41.95 -4.99
C SER A 287 -40.56 43.36 -5.23
N GLN A 288 -39.38 43.47 -5.87
CA GLN A 288 -38.79 44.76 -6.26
C GLN A 288 -39.62 45.47 -7.33
N SER A 289 -40.11 44.75 -8.35
CA SER A 289 -40.96 45.34 -9.39
C SER A 289 -42.30 45.83 -8.84
N SER A 290 -42.91 45.07 -7.93
CA SER A 290 -44.15 45.46 -7.24
C SER A 290 -43.94 46.71 -6.36
N SER A 291 -42.80 46.79 -5.67
CA SER A 291 -42.47 47.94 -4.82
C SER A 291 -42.21 49.22 -5.63
N ARG A 292 -41.65 49.10 -6.83
CA ARG A 292 -41.45 50.24 -7.76
C ARG A 292 -42.76 50.77 -8.32
N GLN A 293 -43.74 49.90 -8.60
CA GLN A 293 -45.06 50.32 -9.06
C GLN A 293 -45.90 51.00 -7.96
N ALA A 294 -45.65 50.67 -6.70
CA ALA A 294 -46.35 51.26 -5.56
C ALA A 294 -45.76 52.61 -5.10
N GLN A 295 -44.53 52.95 -5.49
CA GLN A 295 -43.99 54.29 -5.24
C GLN A 295 -44.64 55.27 -6.23
N PRO A 296 -45.37 56.31 -5.75
CA PRO A 296 -45.96 57.29 -6.63
C PRO A 296 -44.84 57.90 -7.48
N GLU A 297 -45.06 57.95 -8.79
CA GLU A 297 -44.20 58.69 -9.72
C GLU A 297 -43.92 60.06 -9.09
N PRO A 298 -42.65 60.43 -8.85
CA PRO A 298 -42.36 61.73 -8.27
C PRO A 298 -43.01 62.78 -9.17
N GLU A 299 -44.00 63.50 -8.62
CA GLU A 299 -44.65 64.56 -9.38
C GLU A 299 -43.54 65.47 -9.93
N PRO A 300 -43.55 65.78 -11.24
CA PRO A 300 -42.49 66.57 -11.85
C PRO A 300 -42.46 67.94 -11.17
N SER A 301 -41.53 68.10 -10.22
CA SER A 301 -41.26 69.38 -9.58
C SER A 301 -40.76 70.33 -10.66
N ALA A 302 -41.61 71.30 -11.00
CA ALA A 302 -41.51 72.17 -12.16
C ALA A 302 -40.41 73.25 -12.08
N ASP A 303 -39.37 73.07 -11.26
CA ASP A 303 -38.36 74.11 -10.96
C ASP A 303 -36.92 73.57 -11.02
N GLU A 304 -36.52 72.94 -12.12
CA GLU A 304 -35.08 72.79 -12.43
C GLU A 304 -34.75 73.46 -13.77
N GLN A 305 -34.17 74.66 -13.64
CA GLN A 305 -33.55 75.40 -14.73
C GLN A 305 -32.34 74.62 -15.28
N PRO A 306 -32.11 74.67 -16.61
CA PRO A 306 -31.01 73.98 -17.24
C PRO A 306 -29.68 74.68 -16.89
N THR A 307 -28.94 74.12 -15.93
CA THR A 307 -27.55 74.49 -15.72
C THR A 307 -26.71 73.73 -16.74
N ASN A 308 -26.42 74.40 -17.85
CA ASN A 308 -25.42 73.99 -18.82
C ASN A 308 -24.04 73.97 -18.15
N GLU A 309 -23.57 72.79 -17.74
CA GLU A 309 -22.16 72.59 -17.35
C GLU A 309 -21.46 71.81 -18.48
N PRO A 310 -20.38 72.35 -19.08
CA PRO A 310 -19.77 71.80 -20.27
C PRO A 310 -18.97 70.54 -19.97
N ALA A 311 -19.02 69.61 -20.93
CA ALA A 311 -18.20 68.43 -21.01
C ALA A 311 -16.70 68.72 -20.79
N GLN A 312 -16.15 68.25 -19.68
CA GLN A 312 -14.73 67.97 -19.57
C GLN A 312 -14.48 66.54 -20.06
N GLN A 313 -13.98 66.46 -21.29
CA GLN A 313 -13.21 65.32 -21.77
C GLN A 313 -11.97 65.18 -20.87
N GLN A 314 -12.01 64.26 -19.91
CA GLN A 314 -10.81 63.64 -19.34
C GLN A 314 -10.60 62.30 -20.04
N SER A 315 -9.77 62.37 -21.07
CA SER A 315 -8.90 61.29 -21.50
C SER A 315 -7.78 61.14 -20.47
N ASP A 316 -7.73 60.01 -19.76
CA ASP A 316 -6.59 59.44 -19.03
C ASP A 316 -7.00 57.96 -18.79
N ASP A 317 -6.52 56.99 -19.56
CA ASP A 317 -5.24 56.28 -19.44
C ASP A 317 -5.35 54.94 -18.68
N GLU A 318 -4.71 53.93 -19.27
CA GLU A 318 -4.26 52.65 -18.70
C GLU A 318 -5.29 51.58 -18.28
N GLN A 319 -5.68 50.76 -19.26
CA GLN A 319 -5.87 49.32 -19.05
C GLN A 319 -4.65 48.55 -19.57
N PRO A 320 -3.84 47.89 -18.72
CA PRO A 320 -2.88 46.91 -19.21
C PRO A 320 -3.63 45.65 -19.67
N GLN A 321 -3.69 45.46 -20.99
CA GLN A 321 -3.98 44.17 -21.60
C GLN A 321 -2.86 43.19 -21.21
N GLN A 322 -3.12 42.33 -20.23
CA GLN A 322 -2.34 41.11 -20.07
C GLN A 322 -2.85 40.07 -21.07
N GLN A 323 -2.22 40.05 -22.25
CA GLN A 323 -2.18 38.88 -23.11
C GLN A 323 -1.32 37.81 -22.43
N PRO A 324 -1.78 36.56 -22.28
CA PRO A 324 -0.86 35.46 -22.06
C PRO A 324 -0.20 35.12 -23.39
N THR A 325 1.03 35.61 -23.57
CA THR A 325 1.93 35.20 -24.64
C THR A 325 2.27 33.73 -24.42
N GLN A 326 1.74 32.84 -25.26
CA GLN A 326 2.31 31.51 -25.45
C GLN A 326 3.69 31.68 -26.10
N GLN A 327 4.73 31.68 -25.28
CA GLN A 327 6.10 31.65 -25.74
C GLN A 327 6.54 30.18 -25.79
N GLN A 328 6.37 29.57 -26.97
CA GLN A 328 7.14 28.41 -27.37
C GLN A 328 8.62 28.83 -27.40
N ALA A 329 9.35 28.47 -26.36
CA ALA A 329 10.81 28.46 -26.35
C ALA A 329 11.27 27.02 -26.57
N ALA A 330 11.60 26.71 -27.81
CA ALA A 330 12.57 25.67 -28.11
C ALA A 330 13.93 26.18 -27.60
N ALA A 331 14.49 25.50 -26.60
CA ALA A 331 15.86 25.69 -26.16
C ALA A 331 16.58 24.34 -26.28
N GLU A 332 17.39 24.24 -27.33
CA GLU A 332 18.58 23.38 -27.39
C GLU A 332 19.46 23.64 -26.16
N PRO A 333 19.97 22.61 -25.47
CA PRO A 333 21.15 22.77 -24.65
C PRO A 333 22.39 22.77 -25.56
N GLU A 334 22.94 23.97 -25.78
CA GLU A 334 24.32 24.16 -26.22
C GLU A 334 25.28 23.48 -25.24
N GLN A 335 26.18 22.70 -25.82
CA GLN A 335 27.36 22.14 -25.20
C GLN A 335 28.31 23.28 -24.79
N GLU A 336 28.37 23.63 -23.50
CA GLU A 336 29.52 24.35 -22.95
C GLU A 336 30.50 23.38 -22.29
N GLN A 337 31.52 23.07 -23.09
CA GLN A 337 32.82 22.59 -22.67
C GLN A 337 33.42 23.60 -21.68
N SER A 338 33.99 23.09 -20.59
CA SER A 338 35.00 23.82 -19.83
C SER A 338 36.05 22.86 -19.26
N PRO A 339 37.27 23.37 -19.05
CA PRO A 339 38.47 22.75 -19.59
C PRO A 339 39.23 21.89 -18.58
N ALA A 340 40.08 21.05 -19.18
CA ALA A 340 41.16 20.32 -18.56
C ALA A 340 42.12 21.18 -17.70
N SER A 341 42.49 20.63 -16.55
CA SER A 341 43.78 20.78 -15.85
C SER A 341 43.85 19.58 -14.88
N GLN A 342 44.48 18.46 -15.27
CA GLN A 342 45.89 18.09 -14.99
C GLN A 342 46.24 18.22 -13.50
N GLU A 343 46.16 17.14 -12.71
CA GLU A 343 47.24 16.16 -12.37
C GLU A 343 48.16 16.64 -11.22
N PRO A 344 48.92 15.77 -10.49
CA PRO A 344 49.02 14.30 -10.48
C PRO A 344 49.02 13.65 -9.06
N VAL A 345 49.16 12.32 -8.96
CA VAL A 345 50.00 11.47 -8.05
C VAL A 345 49.35 10.06 -8.03
N GLU A 346 49.76 9.09 -8.87
CA GLU A 346 50.92 8.18 -8.73
C GLU A 346 50.81 7.18 -7.56
N ALA A 347 50.43 5.92 -7.86
CA ALA A 347 51.23 4.70 -7.57
C ALA A 347 50.44 3.38 -7.76
N ASP A 348 51.03 2.51 -8.59
CA ASP A 348 51.01 1.03 -8.57
C ASP A 348 49.69 0.25 -8.72
N ALA A 349 49.47 -0.36 -9.90
CA ALA A 349 49.54 -1.82 -10.06
C ALA A 349 49.37 -2.27 -11.53
N GLN A 350 49.99 -3.41 -11.82
CA GLN A 350 50.41 -4.02 -13.08
C GLN A 350 49.32 -4.48 -14.09
N PRO A 351 49.70 -4.78 -15.36
CA PRO A 351 48.78 -5.10 -16.45
C PRO A 351 48.40 -6.59 -16.50
N GLN A 352 47.14 -6.87 -16.84
CA GLN A 352 46.72 -8.20 -17.31
C GLN A 352 46.12 -8.11 -18.72
N ASP A 353 46.38 -9.20 -19.44
CA ASP A 353 46.37 -9.40 -20.88
C ASP A 353 45.02 -9.22 -21.58
N ASN A 354 45.16 -8.71 -22.81
CA ASN A 354 44.27 -8.92 -23.95
C ASN A 354 43.79 -10.37 -24.07
N GLN A 355 42.47 -10.60 -24.17
CA GLN A 355 41.91 -11.63 -25.06
C GLN A 355 40.59 -11.15 -25.68
N ASP A 356 40.60 -11.06 -27.01
CA ASP A 356 39.44 -10.88 -27.89
C ASP A 356 38.41 -12.02 -27.76
N PRO A 357 37.10 -11.77 -27.92
CA PRO A 357 36.15 -12.81 -28.29
C PRO A 357 36.03 -12.93 -29.82
N PRO A 358 36.00 -14.16 -30.38
CA PRO A 358 35.80 -14.36 -31.81
C PRO A 358 34.32 -14.22 -32.21
N GLU A 359 34.16 -13.54 -33.34
CA GLU A 359 32.95 -13.41 -34.12
C GLU A 359 32.67 -14.68 -34.97
N LEU A 360 31.39 -14.85 -35.35
CA LEU A 360 30.85 -15.65 -36.46
C LEU A 360 30.29 -17.06 -36.19
N GLY A 361 28.97 -17.16 -36.36
CA GLY A 361 28.21 -18.40 -36.47
C GLY A 361 26.82 -18.21 -37.08
N SER A 362 26.74 -17.60 -38.27
CA SER A 362 25.52 -17.59 -39.10
C SER A 362 25.03 -19.01 -39.41
N SER A 363 23.82 -19.35 -38.99
CA SER A 363 23.08 -20.53 -39.46
C SER A 363 21.65 -20.15 -39.81
N ASN A 364 21.49 -19.93 -41.11
CA ASN A 364 20.26 -19.89 -41.88
C ASN A 364 19.41 -21.16 -41.64
N SER A 365 18.13 -21.04 -41.32
CA SER A 365 17.16 -22.12 -41.55
C SER A 365 15.73 -21.61 -41.69
N SER A 366 15.17 -21.92 -42.85
CA SER A 366 13.81 -21.64 -43.30
C SER A 366 12.83 -22.72 -42.80
N ASN A 367 11.62 -22.32 -42.43
CA ASN A 367 10.35 -23.07 -42.54
C ASN A 367 9.23 -22.13 -42.05
N ARG A 368 8.20 -21.68 -42.78
CA ARG A 368 7.27 -22.25 -43.78
C ARG A 368 6.43 -23.43 -43.27
N GLY A 369 5.17 -23.10 -42.95
CA GLY A 369 4.04 -24.01 -42.69
C GLY A 369 2.98 -23.25 -41.89
N GLN A 370 2.02 -22.53 -42.48
CA GLN A 370 0.87 -22.97 -43.29
C GLN A 370 -0.21 -23.70 -42.47
N THR A 371 -1.41 -23.13 -42.54
CA THR A 371 -2.78 -23.68 -42.36
C THR A 371 -3.32 -24.00 -40.97
N GLY A 372 -4.49 -23.40 -40.70
CA GLY A 372 -5.42 -23.76 -39.63
C GLY A 372 -6.72 -22.94 -39.71
N GLN A 373 -7.45 -23.04 -40.83
CA GLN A 373 -8.89 -22.75 -40.87
C GLN A 373 -9.62 -23.91 -40.20
N GLY A 374 -10.67 -23.61 -39.42
CA GLY A 374 -11.59 -24.59 -38.88
C GLY A 374 -12.80 -23.91 -38.25
N GLU A 375 -13.84 -23.71 -39.06
CA GLU A 375 -15.20 -23.38 -38.63
C GLU A 375 -15.80 -24.50 -37.77
N SER A 376 -16.59 -24.12 -36.75
CA SER A 376 -17.90 -24.70 -36.40
C SER A 376 -18.66 -23.71 -35.53
#